data_AF-A0A947FZ04-F1
#
_entry.id   AF-A0A947FZ04-F1
#
_cell.length_a   1.000
_cell.length_b   1.000
_cell.length_c   1.000
_cell.angle_alpha   90.00
_cell.angle_beta   90.00
_cell.angle_gamma   90.00
#
_symmetry.space_group_name_H-M   'P 1'
#
loop_
_entity.id
_entity.type
_entity.pdbx_description
1 polymer ?
#
loop_
_entity_poly.entity_id
_entity_poly.type
_entity_poly.pdbx_seq_one_letter_code
_entity_poly.pdbx_strand_id
1 'polypeptide(L)' 'LETPSNFNIWLDATFRAPAHERLGQLYDEKGDLENAALHYAQFVELWGDADPILQPRVDAARTRLQEIVRERG' A
#
# COMPACT_ATOMS: atom_id res chain seq x y z
N LEU A 1 17.47 9.69 29.79
CA LEU A 1 17.76 9.84 28.34
C LEU A 1 16.55 9.30 27.60
N GLU A 2 15.55 10.15 27.40
CA GLU A 2 14.38 9.83 26.56
C GLU A 2 14.76 10.19 25.13
N THR A 3 15.18 9.20 24.35
CA THR A 3 15.33 9.39 22.90
C THR A 3 13.91 9.40 22.32
N PRO A 4 13.44 10.49 21.69
CA PRO A 4 12.14 10.48 21.04
C PRO A 4 12.19 9.44 19.92
N SER A 5 11.32 8.44 20.00
CA SER A 5 11.19 7.33 19.06
C SER A 5 10.62 7.75 17.70
N ASN A 6 11.06 8.90 17.17
CA ASN A 6 10.71 9.36 15.83
C ASN A 6 11.33 8.48 14.73
N PHE A 7 12.35 7.68 15.07
CA PHE A 7 12.93 6.69 14.16
C PHE A 7 11.96 5.54 13.81
N ASN A 8 11.08 5.13 14.72
CA ASN A 8 10.17 4.00 14.48
C ASN A 8 9.05 4.34 13.49
N ILE A 9 8.48 5.55 13.53
CA ILE A 9 7.36 5.93 12.66
C ILE A 9 7.82 5.99 11.19
N TRP A 10 9.03 6.50 10.93
CA TRP A 10 9.59 6.60 9.57
C TRP A 10 10.10 5.25 9.06
N LEU A 11 10.76 4.43 9.88
CA LEU A 11 11.21 3.09 9.47
C LEU A 11 10.01 2.15 9.25
N ASP A 12 9.01 2.17 10.13
CA ASP A 12 7.83 1.30 10.03
C ASP A 12 7.03 1.58 8.75
N ALA A 13 6.77 2.85 8.41
CA ALA A 13 6.07 3.17 7.16
C ALA A 13 6.91 2.83 5.91
N THR A 14 8.24 3.04 5.96
CA THR A 14 9.14 2.81 4.83
C THR A 14 9.23 1.33 4.44
N PHE A 15 9.23 0.41 5.41
CA PHE A 15 9.25 -1.03 5.11
C PHE A 15 7.86 -1.64 4.93
N ARG A 16 6.84 -1.11 5.62
CA ARG A 16 5.50 -1.68 5.55
C ARG A 16 4.81 -1.38 4.23
N ALA A 17 4.90 -0.16 3.71
CA ALA A 17 4.15 0.17 2.50
C ALA A 17 4.58 -0.68 1.28
N PRO A 18 5.88 -0.84 0.97
CA PRO A 18 6.32 -1.74 -0.11
C PRO A 18 5.89 -3.20 0.11
N ALA A 19 5.81 -3.66 1.36
CA ALA A 19 5.30 -5.00 1.67
C ALA A 19 3.81 -5.12 1.35
N HIS A 20 3.00 -4.11 1.71
CA HIS A 20 1.58 -4.05 1.34
C HIS A 20 1.40 -3.99 -0.18
N GLU A 21 2.20 -3.22 -0.92
CA GLU A 21 2.15 -3.22 -2.38
C GLU A 21 2.42 -4.63 -2.96
N ARG A 22 3.47 -5.31 -2.47
CA ARG A 22 3.81 -6.65 -2.97
C ARG A 22 2.76 -7.69 -2.62
N LEU A 23 2.18 -7.63 -1.42
CA LEU A 23 1.09 -8.51 -1.03
C LEU A 23 -0.16 -8.28 -1.88
N GLY A 24 -0.51 -7.01 -2.16
CA GLY A 24 -1.60 -6.65 -3.05
C GLY A 24 -1.45 -7.32 -4.43
N GLN A 25 -0.26 -7.19 -5.04
CA GLN A 25 0.06 -7.82 -6.32
C GLN A 25 -0.04 -9.34 -6.28
N LEU A 26 0.50 -9.99 -5.25
CA LEU A 26 0.50 -11.45 -5.13
C LEU A 26 -0.91 -12.03 -4.96
N TYR A 27 -1.77 -11.35 -4.19
CA TYR A 27 -3.15 -11.77 -4.04
C TYR A 27 -3.98 -11.51 -5.30
N ASP A 28 -3.70 -10.41 -6.02
CA ASP A 28 -4.31 -10.10 -7.30
C ASP A 28 -3.96 -11.14 -8.37
N GLU A 29 -2.66 -11.49 -8.50
CA GLU A 29 -2.17 -12.58 -9.35
C GLU A 29 -2.82 -13.93 -9.00
N LYS A 30 -3.13 -14.17 -7.72
CA LYS A 30 -3.83 -15.37 -7.24
C LYS A 30 -5.34 -15.34 -7.51
N GLY A 31 -5.92 -14.19 -7.86
CA GLY A 31 -7.36 -13.98 -7.99
C GLY A 31 -8.09 -13.81 -6.65
N ASP A 32 -7.36 -13.65 -5.55
CA ASP A 32 -7.91 -13.37 -4.23
C ASP A 32 -8.14 -11.85 -4.09
N LEU A 33 -9.18 -11.38 -4.77
CA LEU A 33 -9.49 -9.96 -4.90
C LEU A 33 -9.80 -9.26 -3.57
N GLU A 34 -10.26 -10.02 -2.57
CA GLU A 34 -10.53 -9.47 -1.24
C GLU A 34 -9.24 -9.08 -0.53
N ASN A 35 -8.28 -9.99 -0.46
CA ASN A 35 -6.98 -9.70 0.14
C ASN A 35 -6.16 -8.72 -0.71
N ALA A 36 -6.28 -8.78 -2.04
CA ALA A 36 -5.65 -7.81 -2.92
C ALA A 36 -6.11 -6.37 -2.61
N ALA A 37 -7.42 -6.15 -2.51
CA ALA A 37 -8.00 -4.85 -2.18
C ALA A 37 -7.53 -4.34 -0.80
N LEU A 38 -7.52 -5.22 0.21
CA LEU A 38 -7.06 -4.88 1.55
C LEU A 38 -5.62 -4.33 1.55
N HIS A 39 -4.72 -5.03 0.87
CA HIS A 39 -3.31 -4.67 0.85
C HIS A 39 -3.03 -3.44 -0.02
N TYR A 40 -3.68 -3.29 -1.18
CA TYR A 40 -3.58 -2.06 -1.97
C TYR A 40 -4.11 -0.83 -1.21
N ALA A 41 -5.20 -0.96 -0.45
CA ALA A 41 -5.72 0.13 0.37
C ALA A 41 -4.72 0.57 1.45
N GLN A 42 -4.10 -0.39 2.16
CA GLN A 42 -3.08 -0.10 3.19
C GLN A 42 -1.83 0.55 2.61
N PHE A 43 -1.41 0.14 1.40
CA PHE A 43 -0.31 0.79 0.70
C PHE A 43 -0.63 2.25 0.36
N VAL A 44 -1.81 2.50 -0.22
CA VAL A 44 -2.25 3.86 -0.56
C VAL A 44 -2.44 4.73 0.67
N GLU A 45 -2.89 4.17 1.80
CA GLU A 45 -2.99 4.89 3.07
C GLU A 45 -1.62 5.30 3.60
N LEU A 46 -0.64 4.40 3.58
CA LEU A 46 0.71 4.67 4.11
C LEU A 46 1.51 5.63 3.22
N TRP A 47 1.34 5.55 1.89
CA TRP A 47 2.15 6.31 0.91
C TRP A 47 1.36 7.34 0.10
N GLY A 48 0.11 7.63 0.49
CA GLY A 48 -0.76 8.57 -0.23
C GLY A 48 -0.10 9.93 -0.51
N ASP A 49 0.69 10.42 0.45
CA ASP A 49 1.42 11.69 0.37
C ASP A 49 2.94 11.50 0.32
N ALA A 50 3.43 10.34 -0.14
CA ALA A 50 4.86 10.08 -0.29
C ALA A 50 5.51 10.97 -1.37
N ASP A 51 6.84 10.99 -1.40
CA ASP A 51 7.61 11.79 -2.35
C ASP A 51 7.12 11.63 -3.81
N PRO A 52 7.17 12.69 -4.64
CA PRO A 52 6.66 12.64 -6.02
C PRO A 52 7.23 11.50 -6.88
N ILE A 53 8.46 11.07 -6.61
CA ILE A 53 9.10 9.95 -7.32
C ILE A 53 8.44 8.59 -7.02
N LEU A 54 7.72 8.47 -5.91
CA LEU A 54 7.02 7.26 -5.47
C LEU A 54 5.54 7.25 -5.88
N GLN A 55 4.96 8.41 -6.16
CA GLN A 55 3.54 8.57 -6.53
C GLN A 55 3.09 7.68 -7.71
N PRO A 56 3.90 7.40 -8.75
CA PRO A 56 3.49 6.45 -9.81
C PRO A 56 3.12 5.06 -9.30
N ARG A 57 3.75 4.58 -8.22
CA ARG A 57 3.40 3.29 -7.59
C ARG A 57 2.06 3.39 -6.87
N VAL A 58 1.84 4.49 -6.14
CA VAL A 58 0.59 4.77 -5.41
C VAL A 58 -0.59 4.86 -6.38
N ASP A 59 -0.42 5.53 -7.52
CA ASP A 59 -1.45 5.67 -8.55
C ASP A 59 -1.80 4.34 -9.20
N ALA A 60 -0.80 3.48 -9.47
CA ALA A 60 -1.04 2.14 -10.00
C ALA A 60 -1.87 1.28 -9.02
N ALA A 61 -1.48 1.28 -7.73
CA ALA A 61 -2.21 0.55 -6.70
C ALA A 61 -3.64 1.09 -6.50
N ARG A 62 -3.82 2.42 -6.51
CA ARG A 62 -5.13 3.07 -6.40
C ARG A 62 -6.03 2.72 -7.57
N THR A 63 -5.48 2.72 -8.79
CA THR A 63 -6.22 2.35 -10.00
C THR A 63 -6.71 0.91 -9.90
N ARG A 64 -5.82 -0.03 -9.56
CA ARG A 64 -6.21 -1.44 -9.43
C ARG A 64 -7.21 -1.67 -8.31
N LEU A 65 -7.06 -1.01 -7.16
CA LEU A 65 -8.03 -1.06 -6.07
C LEU A 65 -9.43 -0.65 -6.54
N GLN A 66 -9.55 0.42 -7.32
CA GLN A 66 -10.84 0.87 -7.85
C GLN A 66 -11.47 -0.13 -8.82
N GLU A 67 -10.66 -0.79 -9.67
CA GLU A 67 -11.13 -1.86 -10.55
C GLU A 67 -11.67 -3.03 -9.74
N ILE A 68 -10.92 -3.51 -8.75
CA ILE A 68 -11.34 -4.62 -7.88
C ILE A 68 -12.65 -4.29 -7.16
N VAL A 69 -12.79 -3.07 -6.63
CA VAL A 69 -14.03 -2.64 -5.96
C VAL A 69 -15.22 -2.65 -6.93
N ARG A 70 -15.02 -2.29 -8.20
CA ARG A 70 -16.06 -2.38 -9.24
C ARG A 70 -16.37 -3.82 -9.65
N GLU A 71 -15.37 -4.69 -9.71
CA GLU A 71 -15.54 -6.12 -10.04
C GLU A 71 -16.32 -6.88 -8.97
N ARG A 72 -16.25 -6.43 -7.71
CA ARG A 72 -16.89 -7.08 -6.55
C ARG A 72 -18.25 -6.49 -6.14
N GLY A 73 -18.63 -5.33 -6.65
CA GLY A 73 -19.90 -4.65 -6.37
C GLY A 73 -20.99 -5.02 -7.36
#